data_AF-A0A2S5D0B6-F1
#
_entry.id   AF-A0A2S5D0B6-F1
#
_cell.length_a   1.000
_cell.length_b   1.000
_cell.length_c   1.000
_cell.angle_alpha   90.00
_cell.angle_beta   90.00
_cell.angle_gamma   90.00
#
_symmetry.space_group_name_H-M   'P 1'
#
loop_
_entity.id
_entity.type
_entity.pdbx_description
1 polymer ?
#
loop_
_entity_poly.entity_id
_entity_poly.type
_entity_poly.pdbx_seq_one_letter_code
_entity_poly.pdbx_strand_id
1 'polypeptide(L)' 'MAHYREGYELYCKKCEQFNLEPINFYYYMNKLSQEQLEFYNEAAHERKLLA' A
#
# COMPACT_ATOMS: atom_id res chain seq x y z
N MET A 1 -1.01 -2.00 -9.97
CA MET A 1 -2.11 -2.08 -8.98
C MET A 1 -1.92 -3.17 -7.93
N ALA A 2 -1.11 -4.21 -8.17
CA ALA A 2 -0.87 -5.26 -7.17
C ALA A 2 -0.17 -4.77 -5.88
N HIS A 3 0.81 -3.87 -5.98
CA HIS A 3 1.59 -3.40 -4.81
C HIS A 3 0.77 -2.60 -3.79
N TYR A 4 -0.19 -1.81 -4.27
CA TYR A 4 -1.11 -1.10 -3.38
C TYR A 4 -1.98 -2.08 -2.59
N ARG A 5 -2.38 -3.20 -3.21
CA ARG A 5 -3.15 -4.26 -2.54
C ARG A 5 -2.31 -5.00 -1.50
N GLU A 6 -1.06 -5.33 -1.82
CA GLU A 6 -0.10 -5.91 -0.85
C GLU A 6 0.11 -4.98 0.36
N GLY A 7 0.29 -3.67 0.11
CA GLY A 7 0.39 -2.66 1.17
C GLY A 7 -0.87 -2.57 2.03
N TYR A 8 -2.04 -2.65 1.41
CA TYR A 8 -3.32 -2.65 2.11
C TYR A 8 -3.55 -3.93 2.94
N GLU A 9 -3.16 -5.10 2.44
CA GLU A 9 -3.23 -6.35 3.20
C GLU A 9 -2.33 -6.32 4.44
N LEU A 10 -1.13 -5.75 4.32
CA LEU A 10 -0.24 -5.53 5.46
C LEU A 10 -0.86 -4.54 6.45
N TYR A 11 -1.45 -3.45 5.98
CA TYR A 11 -2.18 -2.49 6.81
C TYR A 11 -3.32 -3.17 7.59
N CYS A 12 -4.15 -3.98 6.94
CA CYS A 12 -5.23 -4.72 7.61
C CYS A 12 -4.71 -5.65 8.71
N LYS A 13 -3.63 -6.40 8.44
CA LYS A 13 -2.98 -7.25 9.46
C LYS A 13 -2.48 -6.45 10.66
N LYS A 14 -1.97 -5.23 10.44
CA LYS A 14 -1.57 -4.34 11.52
C LYS A 14 -2.77 -3.81 12.29
N CYS A 15 -3.84 -3.41 11.62
CA CYS A 15 -5.09 -3.03 12.28
C CYS A 15 -5.58 -4.14 13.21
N GLU A 16 -5.63 -5.39 12.74
CA GLU A 16 -6.00 -6.56 13.55
C GLU A 16 -5.08 -6.74 14.78
N GLN A 17 -3.76 -6.64 14.61
CA GLN A 17 -2.79 -6.74 15.72
C GLN A 17 -3.02 -5.70 16.83
N PHE A 18 -3.49 -4.51 16.47
CA PHE A 18 -3.77 -3.43 17.41
C PHE A 18 -5.26 -3.33 17.79
N ASN A 19 -6.08 -4.31 17.39
CA ASN A 19 -7.53 -4.34 17.63
C ASN A 19 -8.26 -3.09 17.08
N LEU A 20 -7.82 -2.63 15.91
CA LEU A 20 -8.36 -1.50 15.15
C LEU A 20 -9.17 -2.01 13.95
N GLU A 21 -10.23 -1.30 13.60
CA GLU A 21 -10.96 -1.51 12.35
C GLU A 21 -10.23 -0.83 11.18
N PRO A 22 -9.89 -1.56 10.10
CA PRO A 22 -9.27 -0.97 8.93
C PRO A 22 -10.26 -0.11 8.13
N ILE A 23 -9.78 1.02 7.61
CA ILE A 23 -10.55 1.81 6.63
C ILE A 23 -10.57 1.13 5.27
N ASN A 24 -11.53 1.47 4.41
CA ASN A 24 -11.60 0.87 3.06
C ASN A 24 -10.36 1.21 2.21
N PHE A 25 -10.11 0.39 1.19
CA PHE A 25 -8.96 0.52 0.30
C PHE A 25 -8.84 1.89 -0.38
N TYR A 26 -9.97 2.49 -0.78
CA TYR A 26 -9.96 3.81 -1.42
C TYR A 26 -9.46 4.90 -0.47
N TYR A 27 -9.90 4.88 0.80
CA TYR A 27 -9.42 5.83 1.80
C TYR A 27 -7.97 5.57 2.19
N TYR A 28 -7.56 4.31 2.30
CA TYR A 28 -6.16 3.94 2.51
C TYR A 28 -5.25 4.58 1.46
N MET A 29 -5.61 4.45 0.18
CA MET A 29 -4.86 5.05 -0.93
C MET A 29 -4.76 6.59 -0.81
N ASN A 30 -5.83 7.25 -0.40
CA ASN A 30 -5.85 8.71 -0.19
C ASN A 30 -5.11 9.17 1.07
N LYS A 31 -4.65 8.24 1.92
CA LYS A 31 -3.89 8.53 3.14
C LYS A 31 -2.40 8.23 3.00
N LEU A 32 -1.96 7.69 1.87
CA LEU A 32 -0.55 7.45 1.62
C LEU A 32 0.20 8.77 1.56
N SER A 33 1.36 8.83 2.21
CA SER A 33 2.27 9.98 2.08
C SER A 33 2.89 10.01 0.69
N GLN A 34 3.40 11.18 0.30
CA GLN A 34 4.14 11.35 -0.96
C GLN A 34 5.31 10.37 -1.05
N GLU A 35 6.07 10.20 0.03
CA GLU A 35 7.18 9.24 0.13
C GLU A 35 6.72 7.79 -0.10
N GLN A 36 5.58 7.39 0.48
CA GLN A 36 5.03 6.05 0.26
C GLN A 36 4.60 5.85 -1.20
N LEU A 37 3.99 6.87 -1.82
CA LEU A 37 3.63 6.83 -3.23
C LEU A 37 4.87 6.76 -4.14
N GLU A 38 5.92 7.50 -3.83
CA GLU A 38 7.20 7.48 -4.54
C GLU A 38 7.82 6.08 -4.48
N PHE A 39 7.90 5.47 -3.30
CA PHE A 39 8.39 4.10 -3.14
C PHE A 39 7.59 3.09 -3.97
N TYR A 40 6.25 3.19 -3.99
CA TYR A 40 5.43 2.31 -4.83
C TYR A 40 5.65 2.54 -6.33
N ASN A 41 5.87 3.78 -6.75
CA ASN A 41 6.13 4.12 -8.15
C ASN A 41 7.51 3.64 -8.61
N GLU A 42 8.53 3.78 -7.78
CA GLU A 42 9.88 3.25 -8.02
C GLU A 42 9.85 1.73 -8.15
N ALA A 43 9.26 1.03 -7.18
CA ALA A 43 9.11 -0.43 -7.23
C ALA A 43 8.34 -0.92 -8.47
N ALA A 44 7.34 -0.15 -8.92
CA ALA A 44 6.62 -0.44 -10.15
C ALA A 44 7.48 -0.20 -11.41
N HIS A 45 8.33 0.84 -11.39
CA HIS A 45 9.25 1.16 -12.49
C HIS A 45 10.34 0.10 -12.65
N GLU A 46 10.95 -0.33 -11.54
CA GLU A 46 11.98 -1.38 -11.53
C GLU A 46 11.45 -2.71 -12.09
N ARG A 47 10.23 -3.11 -11.72
CA ARG A 47 9.62 -4.34 -12.28
C ARG A 47 9.31 -4.23 -13.77
N LYS A 48 8.97 -3.04 -14.26
CA LYS A 48 8.73 -2.83 -15.70
C LYS A 48 10.03 -2.92 -16.51
N LEU A 49 11.17 -2.61 -15.90
CA LEU A 49 12.49 -2.75 -16.53
C LEU A 49 13.00 -4.20 -16.51
N LEU A 50 12.49 -5.03 -15.59
CA LEU A 50 12.85 -6.44 -15.43
C LEU A 50 11.89 -7.42 -16.12
N ALA A 51 10.80 -6.93 -16.73
CA ALA A 51 9.77 -7.71 -17.41
C ALA A 51 9.82 -7.48 -18.93
#